data_AF-A0A8T0DAA6-F1
#
_entry.id   AF-A0A8T0DAA6-F1
#
_cell.length_a   1.000
_cell.length_b   1.000
_cell.length_c   1.000
_cell.angle_alpha   90.00
_cell.angle_beta   90.00
_cell.angle_gamma   90.00
#
_symmetry.space_group_name_H-M   'P 1'
#
loop_
_entity.id
_entity.type
_entity.pdbx_description
1 polymer ?
#
loop_
_entity_poly.entity_id
_entity_poly.type
_entity_poly.pdbx_seq_one_letter_code
_entity_poly.pdbx_strand_id
1 'polypeptide(L)'
;MAMDARLDELVNSTVSLVVLPDRRRIKCLYTMHEMPFNFEVVSQYLSCTKYKRACVDQLLEEHKDYIVDVSKSSKHPNQLFCKLTWRYLNKEMDHLIRHLKGRKFQSALTKYNQCKATGEDFITTSGKYKHPSYFNEASARDADLGHKRNSTKSEDLPDGRHVKRTKPNGHC
;
A
#
# COMPACT_ATOMS: atom_id res chain seq x y z
N MET A 1 4.69 37.13 -23.96
CA MET A 1 4.08 35.95 -24.64
C MET A 1 3.19 35.28 -23.61
N ALA A 2 1.88 35.19 -23.87
CA ALA A 2 0.91 34.73 -22.89
C ALA A 2 1.12 33.24 -22.59
N MET A 3 1.45 32.95 -21.34
CA MET A 3 1.40 31.61 -20.78
C MET A 3 -0.08 31.21 -20.69
N ASP A 4 -0.43 29.98 -21.08
CA ASP A 4 -1.76 29.47 -20.80
C ASP A 4 -1.85 29.28 -19.29
N ALA A 5 -2.56 30.18 -18.61
CA ALA A 5 -2.66 30.19 -17.15
C ALA A 5 -3.12 28.84 -16.59
N ARG A 6 -3.89 28.07 -17.36
CA ARG A 6 -4.38 26.74 -16.97
C ARG A 6 -3.24 25.70 -16.96
N LEU A 7 -2.29 25.82 -17.88
CA LEU A 7 -1.13 24.94 -17.94
C LEU A 7 -0.17 25.23 -16.78
N ASP A 8 0.04 26.51 -16.45
CA ASP A 8 0.89 26.88 -15.32
C ASP A 8 0.30 26.42 -13.99
N GLU A 9 -1.01 26.59 -13.80
CA GLU A 9 -1.71 26.06 -12.62
C GLU A 9 -1.59 24.54 -12.54
N LEU A 10 -1.72 23.83 -13.67
CA LEU A 10 -1.59 22.38 -13.72
C LEU A 10 -0.17 21.92 -13.36
N VAL A 11 0.86 22.57 -13.89
CA VAL A 11 2.25 22.23 -13.58
C VAL A 11 2.59 22.58 -12.13
N ASN A 12 2.15 23.72 -11.63
CA ASN A 12 2.41 24.14 -10.25
C ASN A 12 1.67 23.28 -9.21
N SER A 13 0.49 22.74 -9.54
CA SER A 13 -0.24 21.85 -8.65
C SER A 13 0.29 20.41 -8.66
N THR A 14 1.05 20.01 -9.67
CA THR A 14 1.57 18.64 -9.82
C THR A 14 3.07 18.56 -9.52
N VAL A 15 3.41 17.93 -8.40
CA VAL A 15 4.81 17.73 -7.96
C VAL A 15 5.67 16.96 -8.98
N SER A 16 5.02 16.17 -9.84
CA SER A 16 5.69 15.30 -10.81
C SER A 16 6.10 16.00 -12.11
N LEU A 17 5.67 17.24 -12.38
CA LEU A 17 5.94 17.95 -13.63
C LEU A 17 6.92 19.11 -13.41
N VAL A 18 7.92 19.22 -14.30
CA VAL A 18 8.93 20.30 -14.26
C VAL A 18 9.05 20.92 -15.65
N VAL A 19 9.07 22.26 -15.71
CA VAL A 19 9.32 23.00 -16.95
C VAL A 19 10.83 23.06 -17.22
N LEU A 20 11.25 22.67 -18.42
CA LEU A 20 12.62 22.85 -18.88
C LEU A 20 12.76 24.23 -19.54
N PRO A 21 13.57 25.14 -18.96
CA PRO A 21 13.69 26.52 -19.44
C PRO A 21 14.31 26.59 -20.85
N ASP A 22 15.19 25.64 -21.19
CA ASP A 22 15.99 25.72 -22.41
C ASP A 22 15.21 25.36 -23.69
N ARG A 23 14.14 24.56 -23.57
CA ARG A 23 13.49 23.92 -24.73
C ARG A 23 11.97 24.10 -24.80
N ARG A 24 11.38 24.87 -23.87
CA ARG A 24 9.92 25.05 -23.76
C ARG A 24 9.19 23.70 -23.77
N ARG A 25 9.65 22.79 -22.93
CA ARG A 25 9.11 21.43 -22.75
C ARG A 25 8.82 21.17 -21.29
N ILE A 26 7.88 20.28 -21.03
CA ILE A 26 7.53 19.82 -19.68
C ILE A 26 8.05 18.39 -19.54
N LYS A 27 8.79 18.12 -18.47
CA LYS A 27 9.34 16.80 -18.16
C LYS A 27 8.62 16.23 -16.94
N CYS A 28 8.17 14.98 -17.05
CA CYS A 28 7.64 14.24 -15.92
C CYS A 28 8.79 13.56 -15.14
N LEU A 29 8.88 13.80 -13.84
CA LEU A 29 9.89 13.23 -12.95
C LEU A 29 9.72 11.73 -12.70
N TYR A 30 8.49 11.21 -12.78
CA TYR A 30 8.22 9.79 -12.51
C TYR A 30 8.49 8.87 -13.71
N THR A 31 8.36 9.39 -14.93
CA THR A 31 8.51 8.58 -16.16
C THR A 31 9.63 9.05 -17.07
N MET A 32 10.28 10.19 -16.74
CA MET A 32 11.26 10.88 -17.59
C MET A 32 10.74 11.30 -18.97
N HIS A 33 9.42 11.30 -19.18
CA HIS A 33 8.81 11.67 -20.45
C HIS A 33 8.80 13.19 -20.66
N GLU A 34 9.20 13.64 -21.84
CA GLU A 34 9.12 15.04 -22.27
C GLU A 34 7.90 15.28 -23.16
N MET A 35 7.18 16.35 -22.88
CA MET A 35 5.99 16.77 -23.60
C MET A 35 6.11 18.22 -24.07
N PRO A 36 5.42 18.58 -25.17
CA PRO A 36 5.29 19.97 -25.57
C PRO A 36 4.54 20.78 -24.52
N PHE A 37 4.77 22.10 -24.54
CA PHE A 37 4.11 23.06 -23.66
C PHE A 37 2.67 23.33 -24.13
N ASN A 38 1.79 22.34 -23.99
CA ASN A 38 0.37 22.39 -24.38
C ASN A 38 -0.51 21.72 -23.31
N PHE A 39 -1.60 22.38 -22.93
CA PHE A 39 -2.51 21.91 -21.89
C PHE A 39 -3.18 20.58 -22.21
N GLU A 40 -3.73 20.42 -23.42
CA GLU A 40 -4.44 19.20 -23.82
C GLU A 40 -3.52 17.98 -23.77
N VAL A 41 -2.30 18.10 -24.27
CA VAL A 41 -1.30 17.02 -24.28
C VAL A 41 -0.91 16.63 -22.86
N VAL A 42 -0.64 17.61 -22.00
CA VAL A 42 -0.25 17.36 -20.60
C VAL A 42 -1.41 16.76 -19.80
N SER A 43 -2.62 17.29 -19.95
CA SER A 43 -3.83 16.78 -19.30
C SER A 43 -4.12 15.34 -19.72
N GLN A 44 -4.04 15.03 -21.02
CA GLN A 44 -4.21 13.67 -21.52
C GLN A 44 -3.15 12.73 -20.94
N TYR A 45 -1.90 13.18 -20.89
CA TYR A 45 -0.82 12.41 -20.30
C TYR A 45 -1.04 12.10 -18.81
N LEU A 46 -1.49 13.07 -18.00
CA LEU A 46 -1.79 12.84 -16.58
C LEU A 46 -2.93 11.83 -16.37
N SER A 47 -3.84 11.70 -17.33
CA SER A 47 -4.92 10.71 -17.28
C SER A 47 -4.49 9.30 -17.68
N CYS A 48 -3.34 9.16 -18.34
CA CYS A 48 -2.94 7.91 -18.98
C CYS A 48 -2.49 6.85 -17.96
N THR A 49 -2.65 5.58 -18.33
CA THR A 49 -2.29 4.43 -17.48
C THR A 49 -0.79 4.41 -17.14
N LYS A 50 0.07 4.86 -18.05
CA LYS A 50 1.53 4.89 -17.83
C LYS A 50 1.91 5.84 -16.70
N TYR A 51 1.36 7.04 -16.70
CA TYR A 51 1.58 8.03 -15.63
C TYR A 51 0.99 7.54 -14.31
N LYS A 52 -0.25 7.05 -14.32
CA LYS A 52 -0.90 6.48 -13.12
C LYS A 52 -0.07 5.36 -12.50
N ARG A 53 0.47 4.43 -13.30
CA ARG A 53 1.35 3.37 -12.80
C ARG A 53 2.63 3.93 -12.16
N ALA A 54 3.26 4.91 -12.79
CA ALA A 54 4.45 5.55 -12.22
C ALA A 54 4.16 6.25 -10.89
N CYS A 55 2.97 6.87 -10.74
CA CYS A 55 2.52 7.39 -9.46
C CYS A 55 2.30 6.29 -8.41
N VAL A 56 1.84 5.08 -8.79
CA VAL A 56 1.74 3.91 -7.88
C VAL A 56 3.11 3.55 -7.36
N ASP A 57 4.08 3.42 -8.26
CA ASP A 57 5.42 2.98 -7.90
C ASP A 57 6.10 4.01 -6.98
N GLN A 58 5.95 5.32 -7.27
CA GLN A 58 6.47 6.38 -6.41
C GLN A 58 5.82 6.36 -5.01
N LEU A 59 4.50 6.18 -4.95
CA LEU A 59 3.76 6.14 -3.68
C LEU A 59 4.11 4.89 -2.86
N LEU A 60 4.38 3.76 -3.53
CA LEU A 60 4.84 2.55 -2.88
C LEU A 60 6.25 2.73 -2.30
N GLU A 61 7.13 3.46 -3.00
CA GLU A 61 8.46 3.77 -2.50
C GLU A 61 8.43 4.69 -1.27
N GLU A 62 7.55 5.71 -1.27
CA GLU A 62 7.32 6.58 -0.11
C GLU A 62 6.78 5.82 1.12
N HIS A 63 6.05 4.73 0.88
CA HIS A 63 5.33 3.98 1.92
C HIS A 63 5.85 2.54 2.10
N LYS A 64 7.07 2.27 1.64
CA LYS A 64 7.70 0.93 1.64
C LYS A 64 7.83 0.28 3.01
N ASP A 65 7.87 1.08 4.07
CA ASP A 65 7.98 0.60 5.45
C ASP A 65 6.79 -0.30 5.83
N TYR A 66 5.61 0.00 5.29
CA TYR A 66 4.37 -0.66 5.67
C TYR A 66 3.50 -1.16 4.51
N ILE A 67 3.70 -0.70 3.27
CA ILE A 67 3.06 -1.29 2.09
C ILE A 67 4.07 -2.20 1.39
N VAL A 68 3.71 -3.47 1.22
CA VAL A 68 4.52 -4.49 0.55
C VAL A 68 3.85 -4.90 -0.74
N ASP A 69 4.64 -4.97 -1.82
CA ASP A 69 4.17 -5.56 -3.07
C ASP A 69 4.17 -7.09 -2.96
N VAL A 70 2.97 -7.69 -2.98
CA VAL A 70 2.76 -9.14 -2.93
C VAL A 70 2.34 -9.70 -4.28
N SER A 71 2.41 -8.89 -5.35
CA SER A 71 1.97 -9.28 -6.70
C SER A 71 2.70 -10.50 -7.28
N LYS A 72 3.92 -10.78 -6.81
CA LYS A 72 4.69 -11.98 -7.17
C LYS A 72 4.16 -13.26 -6.53
N SER A 73 3.31 -13.17 -5.51
CA SER A 73 2.73 -14.32 -4.84
C SER A 73 1.63 -14.94 -5.69
N SER A 74 1.69 -16.27 -5.88
CA SER A 74 0.66 -17.01 -6.62
C SER A 74 -0.74 -16.88 -6.01
N LYS A 75 -0.86 -16.54 -4.73
CA LYS A 75 -2.15 -16.43 -4.03
C LYS A 75 -2.80 -15.05 -4.17
N HIS A 76 -1.99 -14.01 -4.40
CA HIS A 76 -2.44 -12.61 -4.39
C HIS A 76 -1.83 -11.82 -5.56
N PRO A 77 -2.13 -12.22 -6.82
CA PRO A 77 -1.60 -11.54 -7.99
C PRO A 77 -2.11 -10.10 -8.05
N ASN A 78 -1.25 -9.16 -8.47
CA ASN A 78 -1.57 -7.73 -8.59
C ASN A 78 -2.11 -7.05 -7.32
N GLN A 79 -1.82 -7.60 -6.15
CA GLN A 79 -2.19 -7.00 -4.88
C GLN A 79 -0.97 -6.47 -4.12
N LEU A 80 -1.25 -5.49 -3.26
CA LEU A 80 -0.37 -4.94 -2.26
C LEU A 80 -0.88 -5.36 -0.88
N PHE A 81 0.01 -5.43 0.10
CA PHE A 81 -0.33 -5.78 1.46
C PHE A 81 0.09 -4.66 2.41
N CYS A 82 -0.86 -4.17 3.22
CA CYS A 82 -0.60 -3.14 4.23
C CYS A 82 -0.37 -3.77 5.60
N LYS A 83 0.85 -3.66 6.12
CA LYS A 83 1.26 -4.15 7.46
C LYS A 83 0.54 -3.42 8.59
N LEU A 84 0.24 -2.12 8.43
CA LEU A 84 -0.41 -1.34 9.50
C LEU A 84 -1.85 -1.79 9.77
N THR A 85 -2.57 -2.11 8.71
CA THR A 85 -4.02 -2.39 8.77
C THR A 85 -4.37 -3.86 8.53
N TRP A 86 -3.38 -4.68 8.19
CA TRP A 86 -3.49 -6.09 7.80
C TRP A 86 -4.52 -6.33 6.70
N ARG A 87 -4.41 -5.58 5.60
CA ARG A 87 -5.33 -5.67 4.47
C ARG A 87 -4.58 -5.79 3.15
N TYR A 88 -5.13 -6.62 2.28
CA TYR A 88 -4.80 -6.62 0.86
C TYR A 88 -5.46 -5.44 0.16
N LEU A 89 -4.75 -4.88 -0.79
CA LEU A 89 -5.11 -3.71 -1.56
C LEU A 89 -4.85 -4.01 -3.03
N ASN A 90 -5.71 -3.54 -3.94
CA ASN A 90 -5.40 -3.59 -5.35
C ASN A 90 -4.28 -2.58 -5.69
N LYS A 91 -3.41 -2.93 -6.64
CA LYS A 91 -2.33 -2.08 -7.16
C LYS A 91 -2.87 -1.01 -8.13
N GLU A 92 -3.82 -0.20 -7.63
CA GLU A 92 -4.52 0.86 -8.37
C GLU A 92 -4.46 2.17 -7.58
N MET A 93 -4.26 3.29 -8.28
CA MET A 93 -4.02 4.59 -7.65
C MET A 93 -5.15 5.05 -6.74
N ASP A 94 -6.38 5.03 -7.26
CA ASP A 94 -7.54 5.49 -6.51
C ASP A 94 -7.79 4.64 -5.25
N HIS A 95 -7.44 3.36 -5.32
CA HIS A 95 -7.59 2.45 -4.19
C HIS A 95 -6.54 2.71 -3.11
N LEU A 96 -5.29 2.95 -3.50
CA LEU A 96 -4.20 3.35 -2.61
C LEU A 96 -4.49 4.68 -1.92
N ILE A 97 -4.86 5.71 -2.68
CA ILE A 97 -5.16 7.04 -2.12
C ILE A 97 -6.29 6.95 -1.10
N ARG A 98 -7.37 6.22 -1.44
CA ARG A 98 -8.50 6.02 -0.52
C ARG A 98 -8.08 5.26 0.74
N HIS A 99 -7.16 4.29 0.61
CA HIS A 99 -6.64 3.55 1.74
C HIS A 99 -5.81 4.44 2.67
N LEU A 100 -4.84 5.18 2.13
CA LEU A 100 -3.92 6.05 2.87
C LEU A 100 -4.66 7.21 3.55
N LYS A 101 -5.65 7.80 2.88
CA LYS A 101 -6.52 8.84 3.45
C LYS A 101 -7.59 8.28 4.39
N GLY A 102 -7.72 6.96 4.48
CA GLY A 102 -8.75 6.30 5.27
C GLY A 102 -8.47 6.42 6.77
N ARG A 103 -9.53 6.67 7.55
CA ARG A 103 -9.47 6.79 9.03
C ARG A 103 -8.72 5.63 9.69
N LYS A 104 -8.98 4.39 9.24
CA LYS A 104 -8.33 3.19 9.79
C LYS A 104 -6.80 3.22 9.62
N PHE A 105 -6.34 3.61 8.43
CA PHE A 105 -4.92 3.69 8.12
C PHE A 105 -4.25 4.81 8.93
N GLN A 106 -4.85 6.01 8.95
CA GLN A 106 -4.32 7.15 9.69
C GLN A 106 -4.20 6.85 11.19
N SER A 107 -5.23 6.24 11.81
CA SER A 107 -5.16 5.85 13.23
C SER A 107 -4.08 4.80 13.48
N ALA A 108 -3.87 3.85 12.57
CA ALA A 108 -2.81 2.85 12.69
C ALA A 108 -1.42 3.49 12.53
N LEU A 109 -1.26 4.44 11.60
CA LEU A 109 -0.03 5.18 11.37
C LEU A 109 0.36 6.01 12.59
N THR A 110 -0.58 6.71 13.23
CA THR A 110 -0.31 7.48 14.46
C THR A 110 0.23 6.57 15.57
N LYS A 111 -0.42 5.44 15.81
CA LYS A 111 0.04 4.47 16.81
C LYS A 111 1.40 3.87 16.46
N TYR A 112 1.61 3.53 15.19
CA TYR A 112 2.90 3.03 14.71
C TYR A 112 4.02 4.03 14.97
N ASN A 113 3.80 5.31 14.67
CA ASN A 113 4.79 6.36 14.93
C ASN A 113 5.06 6.53 16.43
N GLN A 114 4.05 6.39 17.29
CA GLN A 114 4.21 6.40 18.75
C GLN A 114 5.06 5.22 19.23
N CYS A 115 4.73 3.99 18.82
CA CYS A 115 5.50 2.79 19.16
C CYS A 115 6.94 2.87 18.65
N LYS A 116 7.15 3.38 17.42
CA LYS A 116 8.48 3.60 16.85
C LYS A 116 9.30 4.61 17.67
N ALA A 117 8.66 5.63 18.26
CA ALA A 117 9.32 6.61 19.12
C ALA A 117 9.63 6.05 20.51
N THR A 118 8.77 5.19 21.07
CA THR A 118 8.99 4.54 22.38
C THR A 118 9.92 3.33 22.29
N GLY A 119 10.20 2.81 21.08
CA GLY A 119 10.98 1.60 20.86
C GLY A 119 10.19 0.31 21.13
N GLU A 120 8.87 0.39 21.20
CA GLU A 120 7.97 -0.73 21.46
C GLU A 120 7.47 -1.35 20.16
N ASP A 121 7.13 -2.65 20.22
CA ASP A 121 6.58 -3.36 19.07
C ASP A 121 5.17 -2.89 18.73
N PHE A 122 4.94 -2.53 17.46
CA PHE A 122 3.63 -2.10 17.01
C PHE A 122 2.67 -3.30 16.85
N ILE A 123 1.69 -3.41 17.76
CA ILE A 123 0.61 -4.39 17.66
C ILE A 123 -0.58 -3.79 16.93
N THR A 124 -0.95 -4.39 15.80
CA THR A 124 -2.08 -3.90 15.02
C THR A 124 -3.39 -4.17 15.74
N THR A 125 -4.25 -3.14 15.86
CA THR A 125 -5.52 -3.27 16.59
C THR A 125 -6.58 -4.07 15.81
N SER A 126 -6.35 -4.38 14.53
CA SER A 126 -7.41 -4.88 13.65
C SER A 126 -6.90 -5.73 12.49
N GLY A 127 -6.66 -7.00 12.81
CA GLY A 127 -6.42 -8.13 11.91
C GLY A 127 -6.73 -9.43 12.66
N LYS A 128 -6.97 -10.54 11.96
CA LYS A 128 -7.20 -11.86 12.60
C LYS A 128 -5.94 -12.41 13.32
N TYR A 129 -4.79 -11.75 13.15
CA TYR A 129 -3.50 -12.15 13.71
C TYR A 129 -2.90 -10.99 14.49
N LYS A 130 -2.76 -11.17 15.80
CA LYS A 130 -2.28 -10.16 16.76
C LYS A 130 -0.79 -10.31 17.09
N HIS A 131 -0.04 -11.15 16.36
CA HIS A 131 1.31 -11.52 16.79
C HIS A 131 2.41 -10.61 16.18
N PRO A 132 3.26 -9.97 17.02
CA PRO A 132 4.34 -9.07 16.58
C PRO A 132 5.43 -9.69 15.69
N SER A 133 5.56 -11.03 15.71
CA SER A 133 6.68 -11.73 15.05
C SER A 133 6.83 -11.46 13.55
N TYR A 134 5.78 -10.96 12.88
CA TYR A 134 5.80 -10.71 11.44
C TYR A 134 6.50 -9.39 11.05
N PHE A 135 6.73 -8.47 11.99
CA PHE A 135 7.50 -7.25 11.70
C PHE A 135 9.00 -7.55 11.54
N ASN A 136 9.49 -8.61 12.19
CA ASN A 136 10.89 -9.05 12.16
C ASN A 136 11.26 -9.93 10.95
N GLU A 137 10.29 -10.40 10.16
CA GLU A 137 10.52 -11.28 9.00
C GLU A 137 11.05 -10.55 7.74
N ALA A 138 11.47 -9.28 7.84
CA ALA A 138 12.31 -8.66 6.81
C ALA A 138 13.76 -9.20 6.79
N SER A 139 14.15 -10.00 7.79
CA SER A 139 15.52 -10.53 7.94
C SER A 139 15.63 -12.05 7.81
N ALA A 140 14.51 -12.77 7.66
CA ALA A 140 14.50 -14.23 7.69
C ALA A 140 13.49 -14.79 6.69
N ARG A 141 14.01 -15.61 5.75
CA ARG A 141 13.31 -16.61 4.92
C ARG A 141 13.18 -16.28 3.44
N ASP A 142 14.33 -16.35 2.77
CA ASP A 142 14.51 -17.15 1.56
C ASP A 142 14.53 -18.67 1.92
N ALA A 143 13.59 -19.13 2.75
CA ALA A 143 13.63 -20.51 3.25
C ALA A 143 12.23 -21.11 3.37
N ASP A 144 12.13 -22.26 2.71
CA ASP A 144 11.15 -23.33 2.91
C ASP A 144 9.92 -23.33 1.99
N LEU A 145 10.22 -23.59 0.72
CA LEU A 145 9.37 -24.42 -0.12
C LEU A 145 9.34 -25.85 0.43
N GLY A 146 8.25 -26.18 1.12
CA GLY A 146 7.62 -27.48 1.00
C GLY A 146 7.63 -28.37 2.24
N HIS A 147 6.44 -28.71 2.72
CA HIS A 147 6.02 -30.11 2.75
C HIS A 147 4.50 -30.25 2.77
N LYS A 148 4.01 -31.07 1.82
CA LYS A 148 2.63 -31.58 1.74
C LYS A 148 2.27 -32.39 2.99
N ARG A 149 0.96 -32.49 3.27
CA ARG A 149 0.29 -33.81 3.39
C ARG A 149 -1.20 -33.69 3.08
N ASN A 150 -1.61 -34.42 2.05
CA ASN A 150 -2.98 -34.80 1.74
C ASN A 150 -3.61 -35.60 2.89
N SER A 151 -4.93 -35.52 3.05
CA SER A 151 -5.81 -36.70 3.13
C SER A 151 -7.29 -36.30 3.07
N THR A 152 -8.00 -37.02 2.22
CA THR A 152 -9.44 -36.98 1.94
C THR A 152 -10.28 -37.68 3.03
N LYS A 153 -11.57 -37.27 3.09
CA LYS A 153 -12.80 -38.07 3.34
C LYS A 153 -13.43 -38.13 4.76
N SER A 154 -14.68 -37.63 4.79
CA SER A 154 -15.94 -38.18 5.37
C SER A 154 -16.17 -38.35 6.88
N GLU A 155 -17.22 -37.62 7.31
CA GLU A 155 -18.40 -38.02 8.14
C GLU A 155 -18.25 -38.41 9.62
N ASP A 156 -19.35 -38.14 10.33
CA ASP A 156 -19.82 -38.58 11.66
C ASP A 156 -19.47 -37.78 12.94
N LEU A 157 -20.49 -37.05 13.41
CA LEU A 157 -20.81 -36.72 14.81
C LEU A 157 -20.95 -38.03 15.64
N PRO A 158 -20.83 -38.06 16.99
CA PRO A 158 -21.79 -37.34 17.87
C PRO A 158 -21.30 -36.89 19.28
N ASP A 159 -22.16 -36.07 19.88
CA ASP A 159 -22.51 -35.88 21.31
C ASP A 159 -21.44 -35.77 22.42
N GLY A 160 -21.55 -34.69 23.22
CA GLY A 160 -21.16 -34.80 24.64
C GLY A 160 -20.58 -33.56 25.32
N ARG A 161 -21.47 -32.82 25.98
CA ARG A 161 -21.30 -32.20 27.31
C ARG A 161 -20.66 -30.79 27.44
N HIS A 162 -21.54 -29.90 27.89
CA HIS A 162 -21.33 -28.59 28.51
C HIS A 162 -20.32 -28.59 29.66
N VAL A 163 -19.34 -27.68 29.65
CA VAL A 163 -18.75 -27.09 30.87
C VAL A 163 -18.58 -25.58 30.66
N LYS A 164 -19.28 -24.81 31.50
CA LYS A 164 -19.19 -23.36 31.61
C LYS A 164 -17.83 -22.98 32.18
N ARG A 165 -17.13 -22.00 31.59
CA ARG A 165 -16.02 -21.28 32.26
C ARG A 165 -15.87 -19.85 31.72
N THR A 166 -16.49 -18.94 32.47
CA THR A 166 -16.07 -17.58 32.86
C THR A 166 -14.96 -16.87 32.07
N LYS A 167 -15.30 -15.66 31.59
CA LYS A 167 -14.39 -14.58 31.16
C LYS A 167 -13.33 -14.25 32.23
N PRO A 168 -12.15 -13.82 31.79
CA PRO A 168 -11.57 -12.56 32.25
C PRO A 168 -11.28 -11.66 31.03
N ASN A 169 -11.85 -10.46 30.93
CA ASN A 169 -11.31 -9.20 31.47
C ASN A 169 -9.81 -9.01 31.25
N GLY A 170 -9.47 -7.99 30.45
CA GLY A 170 -8.40 -7.06 30.82
C GLY A 170 -7.11 -7.12 30.00
N HIS A 171 -6.87 -5.96 29.38
CA HIS A 171 -5.57 -5.31 29.15
C HIS A 171 -4.73 -5.67 27.93
N CYS A 172 -4.31 -4.54 27.31
CA CYS A 172 -3.38 -4.24 26.22
C CYS A 172 -3.13 -5.31 25.16
#